data_AF-A0A0M8PBF3-F1
#
_entry.id   AF-A0A0M8PBF3-F1
#
_cell.length_a   1.000
_cell.length_b   1.000
_cell.length_c   1.000
_cell.angle_alpha   90.00
_cell.angle_beta   90.00
_cell.angle_gamma   90.00
#
_symmetry.space_group_name_H-M   'P 1'
#
loop_
_entity.id
_entity.type
_entity.pdbx_description
1 polymer ?
#
loop_
_entity_poly.entity_id
_entity_poly.type
_entity_poly.pdbx_seq_one_letter_code
_entity_poly.pdbx_strand_id
1 'polypeptide(L)'
;RDIEDSRGERDARYIRNTIRLQRGLELSGRAVLFGSRRRPLWLLGAGLLGLSKIIENMELGHNVMHGQWDWMNDPEVHSVHWEWDNADPSAHWKQTHNYLHHKYTNILGMDDDVGYGLLRVTRDQRWQPFNYGNIVYNALLALLFQYGVAIQHL
;
A
#
# COMPACT_ATOMS: atom_id res chain seq x y z
N ARG A 1 -9.91 -14.92 -26.39
CA ARG A 1 -9.62 -15.58 -25.09
C ARG A 1 -9.73 -14.49 -24.05
N ASP A 2 -10.56 -14.69 -23.03
CA ASP A 2 -10.67 -13.69 -21.96
C ASP A 2 -9.32 -13.57 -21.22
N ILE A 3 -9.01 -12.39 -20.70
CA ILE A 3 -7.81 -12.17 -19.89
C ILE A 3 -7.90 -13.00 -18.61
N GLU A 4 -9.10 -13.13 -18.03
CA GLU A 4 -9.32 -13.95 -16.83
C GLU A 4 -9.04 -15.43 -17.08
N ASP A 5 -9.52 -15.97 -18.21
CA ASP A 5 -9.26 -17.35 -18.66
C ASP A 5 -7.78 -17.62 -18.98
N SER A 6 -6.97 -16.57 -19.14
CA SER A 6 -5.54 -16.70 -19.41
C SER A 6 -4.69 -16.86 -18.15
N ARG A 7 -5.26 -16.59 -16.98
CA ARG A 7 -4.60 -16.76 -15.68
C ARG A 7 -4.26 -18.23 -15.45
N GLY A 8 -3.15 -18.48 -14.78
CA GLY A 8 -2.82 -19.83 -14.36
C GLY A 8 -1.46 -19.95 -13.69
N GLU A 9 -0.81 -21.09 -13.94
CA GLU A 9 0.40 -21.47 -13.22
C GLU A 9 1.57 -20.47 -13.37
N ARG A 10 1.63 -19.74 -14.49
CA ARG A 10 2.63 -18.68 -14.67
C ARG A 10 2.44 -17.56 -13.64
N ASP A 11 1.22 -17.11 -13.45
CA ASP A 11 0.87 -16.02 -12.54
C ASP A 11 0.98 -16.49 -11.08
N ALA A 12 0.56 -17.73 -10.79
CA ALA A 12 0.77 -18.35 -9.48
C ALA A 12 2.25 -18.44 -9.09
N ARG A 13 3.13 -18.80 -10.04
CA ARG A 13 4.59 -18.77 -9.82
C ARG A 13 5.12 -17.36 -9.64
N TYR A 14 4.58 -16.39 -10.38
CA TYR A 14 4.98 -15.00 -10.25
C TYR A 14 4.76 -14.51 -8.82
N ILE A 15 3.53 -14.59 -8.29
CA ILE A 15 3.22 -14.06 -6.96
C ILE A 15 4.03 -14.77 -5.86
N ARG A 16 4.15 -16.09 -5.92
CA ARG A 16 4.96 -16.87 -4.96
C ARG A 16 6.44 -16.48 -5.00
N ASN A 17 6.98 -16.22 -6.19
CA ASN A 17 8.36 -15.77 -6.33
C ASN A 17 8.56 -14.32 -5.88
N THR A 18 7.57 -13.45 -6.11
CA THR A 18 7.57 -12.07 -5.61
C THR A 18 7.59 -12.05 -4.08
N ILE A 19 6.78 -12.89 -3.42
CA ILE A 19 6.79 -13.04 -1.96
C ILE A 19 8.17 -13.53 -1.46
N ARG A 20 8.75 -14.55 -2.11
CA ARG A 20 10.09 -15.04 -1.76
C ARG A 20 11.16 -13.96 -1.92
N LEU A 21 11.08 -13.19 -3.00
CA LEU A 21 12.00 -12.08 -3.25
C LEU A 21 11.87 -11.00 -2.18
N GLN A 22 10.65 -10.55 -1.89
CA GLN A 22 10.35 -9.56 -0.85
C GLN A 22 10.91 -10.03 0.51
N ARG A 23 10.53 -11.22 0.97
CA ARG A 23 11.00 -11.75 2.26
C ARG A 23 12.53 -11.94 2.29
N GLY A 24 13.12 -12.35 1.17
CA GLY A 24 14.57 -12.48 1.01
C GLY A 24 15.29 -11.14 1.11
N LEU A 25 14.75 -10.08 0.48
CA LEU A 25 15.27 -8.72 0.59
C LEU A 25 15.15 -8.19 2.01
N GLU A 26 14.02 -8.43 2.68
CA GLU A 26 13.81 -8.01 4.07
C GLU A 26 14.85 -8.64 5.02
N LEU A 27 14.96 -9.97 4.99
CA LEU A 27 15.90 -10.71 5.84
C LEU A 27 17.34 -10.32 5.55
N SER A 28 17.71 -10.22 4.26
CA SER A 28 19.06 -9.82 3.85
C SER A 28 19.37 -8.38 4.24
N GLY A 29 18.42 -7.46 4.09
CA GLY A 29 18.56 -6.07 4.50
C GLY A 29 18.82 -5.95 6.00
N ARG A 30 18.02 -6.64 6.82
CA ARG A 30 18.20 -6.71 8.28
C ARG A 30 19.58 -7.30 8.64
N ALA A 31 19.99 -8.38 7.95
CA ALA A 31 21.29 -9.00 8.18
C ALA A 31 22.47 -8.07 7.83
N VAL A 32 22.41 -7.38 6.69
CA VAL A 32 23.45 -6.44 6.25
C VAL A 32 23.59 -5.28 7.24
N LEU A 33 22.50 -4.83 7.85
CA LEU A 33 22.51 -3.73 8.82
C LEU A 33 23.26 -4.04 10.13
N PHE A 34 23.55 -5.29 10.46
CA PHE A 34 24.50 -5.60 11.55
C PHE A 34 25.90 -5.01 11.28
N GLY A 35 26.27 -4.83 10.01
CA GLY A 35 27.52 -4.19 9.57
C GLY A 35 27.42 -2.68 9.34
N SER A 36 26.31 -2.04 9.72
CA SER A 36 25.97 -0.64 9.38
C SER A 36 26.96 0.43 9.84
N ARG A 37 27.89 0.10 10.75
CA ARG A 37 29.02 0.98 11.09
C ARG A 37 29.85 1.35 9.86
N ARG A 38 29.85 0.51 8.81
CA ARG A 38 30.42 0.83 7.49
C ARG A 38 29.33 1.46 6.62
N ARG A 39 29.54 2.70 6.17
CA ARG A 39 28.58 3.44 5.32
C ARG A 39 28.05 2.65 4.11
N PRO A 40 28.87 1.89 3.36
CA PRO A 40 28.35 1.10 2.24
C PRO A 40 27.37 -0.01 2.68
N LEU A 41 27.63 -0.66 3.82
CA LEU A 41 26.73 -1.70 4.35
C LEU A 41 25.44 -1.07 4.87
N TRP A 42 25.52 0.11 5.50
CA TRP A 42 24.30 0.85 5.87
C TRP A 42 23.45 1.20 4.64
N LEU A 43 24.06 1.76 3.59
CA LEU A 43 23.36 2.10 2.34
C LEU A 43 22.74 0.87 1.69
N LEU A 44 23.50 -0.23 1.59
CA LEU A 44 23.01 -1.48 1.02
C LEU A 44 21.84 -2.05 1.83
N GLY A 45 21.98 -2.14 3.16
CA GLY A 45 20.93 -2.64 4.04
C GLY A 45 19.66 -1.80 3.98
N ALA A 46 19.80 -0.47 4.04
CA ALA A 46 18.66 0.45 3.88
C ALA A 46 18.01 0.33 2.49
N GLY A 47 18.80 0.19 1.43
CA GLY A 47 18.29 -0.02 0.07
C GLY A 47 17.52 -1.32 -0.09
N LEU A 48 18.04 -2.43 0.46
CA LEU A 48 17.35 -3.74 0.45
C LEU A 48 16.01 -3.67 1.19
N LEU A 49 15.98 -3.05 2.38
CA LEU A 49 14.73 -2.85 3.14
C LEU A 49 13.76 -1.93 2.41
N GLY A 50 14.25 -0.85 1.80
CA GLY A 50 13.42 0.06 1.01
C GLY A 50 12.75 -0.66 -0.17
N LEU A 51 13.52 -1.45 -0.92
CA LEU A 51 12.97 -2.26 -2.03
C LEU A 51 11.96 -3.30 -1.51
N SER A 52 12.28 -3.99 -0.41
CA SER A 52 11.37 -4.92 0.23
C SER A 52 10.04 -4.26 0.60
N LYS A 53 10.10 -3.05 1.19
CA LYS A 53 8.91 -2.30 1.58
C LYS A 53 8.10 -1.85 0.37
N ILE A 54 8.74 -1.42 -0.72
CA ILE A 54 8.04 -1.01 -1.95
C ILE A 54 7.27 -2.20 -2.56
N ILE A 55 7.91 -3.36 -2.65
CA ILE A 55 7.28 -4.58 -3.16
C ILE A 55 6.12 -5.00 -2.27
N GLU A 56 6.32 -5.02 -0.95
CA GLU A 56 5.26 -5.32 0.02
C GLU A 56 4.09 -4.32 -0.09
N ASN A 57 4.38 -3.04 -0.32
CA ASN A 57 3.36 -2.01 -0.32
C ASN A 57 2.45 -2.07 -1.56
N MET A 58 3.03 -2.04 -2.76
CA MET A 58 2.25 -1.85 -3.99
C MET A 58 2.05 -3.14 -4.80
N GLU A 59 2.98 -4.09 -4.73
CA GLU A 59 2.89 -5.32 -5.53
C GLU A 59 2.17 -6.44 -4.78
N LEU A 60 2.41 -6.55 -3.47
CA LEU A 60 1.79 -7.57 -2.61
C LEU A 60 0.57 -7.02 -1.89
N GLY A 61 0.77 -6.24 -0.82
CA GLY A 61 -0.28 -5.73 0.08
C GLY A 61 -1.47 -5.14 -0.67
N HIS A 62 -1.27 -4.05 -1.41
CA HIS A 62 -2.33 -3.40 -2.19
C HIS A 62 -3.09 -4.37 -3.12
N ASN A 63 -2.39 -5.13 -3.96
CA ASN A 63 -3.00 -5.99 -4.97
C ASN A 63 -3.73 -7.19 -4.37
N VAL A 64 -3.12 -7.84 -3.38
CA VAL A 64 -3.75 -8.95 -2.63
C VAL A 64 -4.99 -8.44 -1.92
N MET A 65 -4.91 -7.27 -1.28
CA MET A 65 -6.02 -6.66 -0.57
C MET A 65 -7.18 -6.22 -1.48
N HIS A 66 -6.92 -5.94 -2.76
CA HIS A 66 -7.94 -5.77 -3.80
C HIS A 66 -8.49 -7.08 -4.38
N GLY A 67 -8.05 -8.25 -3.90
CA GLY A 67 -8.54 -9.54 -4.37
C GLY A 67 -7.96 -10.01 -5.71
N GLN A 68 -6.85 -9.42 -6.17
CA GLN A 68 -6.22 -9.77 -7.44
C GLN A 68 -5.90 -11.27 -7.57
N TRP A 69 -5.63 -11.94 -6.45
CA TRP A 69 -5.18 -13.33 -6.40
C TRP A 69 -6.22 -14.31 -5.85
N ASP A 70 -7.43 -13.85 -5.51
CA ASP A 70 -8.46 -14.69 -4.88
C ASP A 70 -8.90 -15.87 -5.76
N TRP A 71 -8.77 -15.74 -7.08
CA TRP A 71 -9.02 -16.82 -8.05
C TRP A 71 -8.14 -18.07 -7.83
N MET A 72 -6.98 -17.92 -7.18
CA MET A 72 -6.09 -19.04 -6.86
C MET A 72 -6.63 -19.89 -5.70
N ASN A 73 -7.54 -19.36 -4.88
CA ASN A 73 -8.00 -19.96 -3.63
C ASN A 73 -6.82 -20.43 -2.73
N ASP A 74 -5.72 -19.68 -2.77
CA ASP A 74 -4.49 -19.95 -2.00
C ASP A 74 -4.56 -19.11 -0.72
N PRO A 75 -4.63 -19.73 0.48
CA PRO A 75 -4.82 -19.00 1.73
C PRO A 75 -3.66 -18.04 2.05
N GLU A 76 -2.47 -18.26 1.48
CA GLU A 76 -1.34 -17.34 1.70
C GLU A 76 -1.56 -15.99 1.00
N VAL A 77 -2.35 -15.91 -0.08
CA VAL A 77 -2.53 -14.67 -0.88
C VAL A 77 -3.99 -14.28 -1.07
N HIS A 78 -4.88 -14.81 -0.24
CA HIS A 78 -6.30 -14.50 -0.30
C HIS A 78 -6.58 -13.18 0.44
N SER A 79 -7.32 -12.27 -0.21
CA SER A 79 -7.63 -10.93 0.30
C SER A 79 -8.20 -10.93 1.71
N VAL A 80 -9.06 -11.90 2.03
CA VAL A 80 -9.69 -12.09 3.35
C VAL A 80 -8.67 -12.29 4.48
N HIS A 81 -7.55 -12.99 4.22
CA HIS A 81 -6.59 -13.40 5.24
C HIS A 81 -5.27 -12.64 5.22
N TRP A 82 -4.95 -11.95 4.12
CA TRP A 82 -3.73 -11.16 4.03
C TRP A 82 -3.79 -9.98 5.00
N GLU A 83 -2.75 -9.87 5.83
CA GLU A 83 -2.47 -8.66 6.60
C GLU A 83 -1.35 -7.91 5.92
N TRP A 84 -1.67 -6.71 5.45
CA TRP A 84 -0.71 -5.82 4.83
C TRP A 84 0.24 -5.29 5.91
N ASP A 85 1.55 -5.37 5.69
CA ASP A 85 2.54 -4.65 6.51
C ASP A 85 2.37 -3.13 6.34
N ASN A 86 1.40 -2.57 7.07
CA ASN A 86 1.02 -1.17 7.12
C ASN A 86 0.63 -0.81 8.57
N ALA A 87 0.58 0.47 8.92
CA ALA A 87 0.13 0.91 10.23
C ALA A 87 -1.40 0.78 10.42
N ASP A 88 -2.15 0.64 9.34
CA ASP A 88 -3.60 0.43 9.34
C ASP A 88 -3.95 -1.08 9.24
N PRO A 89 -4.83 -1.62 10.09
CA PRO A 89 -5.35 -2.99 9.94
C PRO A 89 -6.01 -3.23 8.58
N SER A 90 -5.86 -4.44 8.02
CA SER A 90 -6.44 -4.78 6.72
C SER A 90 -7.95 -4.55 6.64
N ALA A 91 -8.66 -4.78 7.74
CA ALA A 91 -10.11 -4.60 7.86
C ALA A 91 -10.53 -3.13 7.67
N HIS A 92 -9.75 -2.20 8.22
CA HIS A 92 -10.01 -0.77 8.10
C HIS A 92 -9.85 -0.30 6.66
N TRP A 93 -8.72 -0.63 6.05
CA TRP A 93 -8.47 -0.33 4.65
C TRP A 93 -9.52 -0.93 3.72
N LYS A 94 -10.01 -2.16 3.98
CA LYS A 94 -11.12 -2.75 3.20
C LYS A 94 -12.42 -1.94 3.33
N GLN A 95 -12.66 -1.30 4.47
CA GLN A 95 -13.83 -0.45 4.65
C GLN A 95 -13.64 0.92 3.99
N THR A 96 -12.56 1.62 4.31
CA THR A 96 -12.33 2.99 3.85
C THR A 96 -11.96 3.03 2.36
N HIS A 97 -11.07 2.16 1.91
CA HIS A 97 -10.59 2.19 0.54
C HIS A 97 -11.39 1.24 -0.38
N ASN A 98 -11.51 -0.04 -0.05
CA ASN A 98 -12.24 -0.97 -0.94
C ASN A 98 -13.74 -0.68 -1.02
N TYR A 99 -14.39 -0.41 0.13
CA TYR A 99 -15.81 -0.17 0.13
C TYR A 99 -16.14 1.30 -0.13
N LEU A 100 -15.66 2.25 0.68
CA LEU A 100 -16.06 3.65 0.50
C LEU A 100 -15.45 4.26 -0.77
N HIS A 101 -14.12 4.25 -0.90
CA HIS A 101 -13.46 4.88 -2.05
C HIS A 101 -13.81 4.23 -3.39
N HIS A 102 -13.78 2.89 -3.53
CA HIS A 102 -14.08 2.26 -4.83
C HIS A 102 -15.57 2.16 -5.18
N LYS A 103 -16.50 2.19 -4.21
CA LYS A 103 -17.94 2.17 -4.50
C LYS A 103 -18.52 3.57 -4.68
N TYR A 104 -18.04 4.55 -3.91
CA TYR A 104 -18.53 5.93 -3.92
C TYR A 104 -17.48 6.89 -4.46
N THR A 105 -16.63 6.44 -5.38
CA THR A 105 -15.48 7.19 -5.89
C THR A 105 -15.87 8.60 -6.33
N ASN A 106 -15.12 9.59 -5.89
CA ASN A 106 -15.32 11.02 -6.18
C ASN A 106 -16.64 11.62 -5.66
N ILE A 107 -17.38 10.94 -4.78
CA ILE A 107 -18.57 11.51 -4.14
C ILE A 107 -18.15 12.19 -2.83
N LEU A 108 -18.20 13.52 -2.83
CA LEU A 108 -17.88 14.32 -1.64
C LEU A 108 -18.73 13.93 -0.43
N GLY A 109 -18.08 13.77 0.73
CA GLY A 109 -18.71 13.36 1.98
C GLY A 109 -18.98 11.85 2.09
N MET A 110 -18.62 11.07 1.07
CA MET A 110 -18.65 9.59 1.09
C MET A 110 -17.27 9.00 0.83
N ASP A 111 -16.52 9.59 -0.09
CA ASP A 111 -15.15 9.22 -0.44
C ASP A 111 -14.16 10.23 0.16
N ASP A 112 -13.61 9.87 1.32
CA ASP A 112 -12.62 10.70 2.00
C ASP A 112 -11.28 10.74 1.27
N ASP A 113 -10.98 9.79 0.38
CA ASP A 113 -9.74 9.81 -0.42
C ASP A 113 -9.75 10.93 -1.47
N VAL A 114 -10.89 11.65 -1.64
CA VAL A 114 -10.95 12.97 -2.30
C VAL A 114 -10.29 14.02 -1.41
N GLY A 115 -8.97 13.95 -1.36
CA GLY A 115 -8.12 14.85 -0.60
C GLY A 115 -7.89 14.45 0.86
N TYR A 116 -8.31 13.26 1.29
CA TYR A 116 -8.10 12.74 2.66
C TYR A 116 -8.71 13.66 3.75
N GLY A 117 -9.78 14.39 3.41
CA GLY A 117 -10.36 15.46 4.25
C GLY A 117 -9.43 16.66 4.53
N LEU A 118 -8.17 16.59 4.10
CA LEU A 118 -7.09 17.53 4.42
C LEU A 118 -6.76 18.44 3.23
N LEU A 119 -6.79 17.88 2.03
CA LEU A 119 -6.41 18.52 0.81
C LEU A 119 -7.64 18.94 0.03
N ARG A 120 -7.56 20.11 -0.60
CA ARG A 120 -8.52 20.48 -1.64
C ARG A 120 -8.03 20.00 -2.99
N VAL A 121 -8.71 19.00 -3.55
CA VAL A 121 -8.33 18.37 -4.83
C VAL A 121 -9.38 18.54 -5.94
N THR A 122 -10.60 18.94 -5.58
CA THR A 122 -11.68 19.22 -6.54
C THR A 122 -12.17 20.67 -6.47
N ARG A 123 -12.86 21.12 -7.52
CA ARG A 123 -13.54 22.42 -7.59
C ARG A 123 -14.81 22.46 -6.75
N ASP A 124 -15.42 21.30 -6.52
CA ASP A 124 -16.67 21.16 -5.76
C ASP A 124 -16.49 21.44 -4.27
N GLN A 125 -15.26 21.34 -3.77
CA GLN A 125 -14.86 21.87 -2.46
C GLN A 125 -14.59 23.38 -2.61
N ARG A 126 -15.31 24.22 -1.86
CA ARG A 126 -15.04 25.66 -1.80
C ARG A 126 -13.59 25.90 -1.36
N TRP A 127 -12.96 26.96 -1.84
CA TRP A 127 -11.63 27.32 -1.37
C TRP A 127 -11.72 28.07 -0.02
N GLN A 128 -10.77 27.80 0.86
CA GLN A 128 -10.58 28.48 2.15
C GLN A 128 -9.09 28.75 2.41
N PRO A 129 -8.74 29.74 3.26
CA PRO A 129 -7.35 30.06 3.59
C PRO A 129 -6.51 28.87 4.08
N PHE A 130 -7.12 27.87 4.72
CA PHE A 130 -6.46 26.61 5.07
C PHE A 130 -5.76 25.93 3.87
N ASN A 131 -6.32 26.07 2.66
CA ASN A 131 -5.78 25.46 1.45
C ASN A 131 -4.46 26.07 0.97
N TYR A 132 -3.98 27.18 1.55
CA TYR A 132 -2.59 27.62 1.32
C TYR A 132 -1.58 26.55 1.75
N GLY A 133 -1.92 25.74 2.76
CA GLY A 133 -1.09 24.65 3.25
C GLY A 133 -1.11 23.38 2.40
N ASN A 134 -1.93 23.28 1.34
CA ASN A 134 -2.12 22.05 0.55
C ASN A 134 -0.80 21.34 0.20
N ILE A 135 0.22 22.09 -0.26
CA ILE A 135 1.52 21.52 -0.66
C ILE A 135 2.23 20.91 0.55
N VAL A 136 2.24 21.62 1.68
CA VAL A 136 2.88 21.15 2.92
C VAL A 136 2.14 19.95 3.47
N TYR A 137 0.81 20.01 3.54
CA TYR A 137 -0.03 18.91 4.02
C TYR A 137 0.13 17.66 3.16
N ASN A 138 0.16 17.82 1.83
CA ASN A 138 0.36 16.70 0.91
C ASN A 138 1.76 16.10 1.05
N ALA A 139 2.79 16.94 1.23
CA ALA A 139 4.15 16.44 1.46
C ALA A 139 4.25 15.65 2.77
N LEU A 140 3.62 16.12 3.84
CA LEU A 140 3.56 15.39 5.12
C LEU A 140 2.79 14.09 4.98
N LEU A 141 1.63 14.11 4.31
CA LEU A 141 0.83 12.92 4.04
C LEU A 141 1.62 11.91 3.21
N ALA A 142 2.37 12.34 2.18
CA ALA A 142 3.19 11.44 1.37
C ALA A 142 4.32 10.78 2.19
N LEU A 143 4.96 11.53 3.10
CA LEU A 143 6.02 11.00 3.96
C LEU A 143 5.49 10.07 5.06
N LEU A 144 4.25 10.29 5.52
CA LEU A 144 3.62 9.60 6.63
C LEU A 144 2.40 8.78 6.20
N PHE A 145 2.33 8.38 4.92
CA PHE A 145 1.11 7.85 4.29
C PHE A 145 0.46 6.71 5.07
N GLN A 146 1.24 5.70 5.47
CA GLN A 146 0.75 4.57 6.26
C GLN A 146 0.04 4.99 7.55
N TYR A 147 0.53 6.04 8.21
CA TYR A 147 -0.09 6.58 9.42
C TYR A 147 -1.31 7.46 9.11
N GLY A 148 -1.28 8.19 7.99
CA GLY A 148 -2.41 8.96 7.52
C GLY A 148 -3.64 8.08 7.27
N VAL A 149 -3.45 6.96 6.55
CA VAL A 149 -4.50 5.98 6.29
C VAL A 149 -5.01 5.35 7.60
N ALA A 150 -4.11 4.98 8.52
CA ALA A 150 -4.48 4.39 9.80
C ALA A 150 -5.38 5.29 10.68
N ILE A 151 -5.26 6.62 10.52
CA ILE A 151 -6.04 7.59 11.29
C ILE A 151 -7.40 7.90 10.62
N GLN A 152 -7.59 7.62 9.32
CA GLN A 152 -8.86 7.90 8.63
C GLN A 152 -10.07 7.21 9.28
N HIS A 153 -9.84 6.10 9.99
CA HIS A 153 -10.92 5.37 10.64
C HIS A 153 -11.22 5.82 12.07
N LEU A 154 -10.46 6.77 12.63
CA LEU A 154 -10.67 7.35 13.97
C LEU A 154 -11.68 8.50 13.96
#